data_AF-A0A1D1UFJ1-F1
#
_entry.id   AF-A0A1D1UFJ1-F1
#
_cell.length_a   1.000
_cell.length_b   1.000
_cell.length_c   1.000
_cell.angle_alpha   90.00
_cell.angle_beta   90.00
_cell.angle_gamma   90.00
#
_symmetry.space_group_name_H-M   'P 1'
#
loop_
_entity.id
_entity.type
_entity.pdbx_description
1 polymer ?
#
loop_
_entity_poly.entity_id
_entity_poly.type
_entity_poly.pdbx_seq_one_letter_code
_entity_poly.pdbx_strand_id
1 'polypeptide(L)'
;MHQSDKLKNSYSAFFDESVYNLRPAVAERQLKAQRYTSKFTEGIRQAARKQKSTRNTLGVPAVAAPKPDRYLKRHANKKPMHVRRECTVSSTEGWSSKARQRCSTSTVPMCNPHAVNQDWGKRNLEELGQIKPKEPSMRNVVSRYGRLGEKMPLSGLMSHYVWKKGYGECPKYIQRYKKQSIAQHQHSLAARKAAQKEALGAQYQCISPHERQQVLDNLKHLRDDTMHKFLLQTFALDNQTKLRDSVLLDTALKEFERQIDIVQRHKVIVVKKCNTGPNDSEENQLIPT
;
A
#
# COMPACT_ATOMS: atom_id res chain seq x y z
N MET A 1 -36.20 -51.57 -11.96
CA MET A 1 -35.69 -52.25 -10.75
C MET A 1 -34.93 -51.23 -9.90
N HIS A 2 -35.40 -51.07 -8.66
CA HIS A 2 -34.75 -50.43 -7.50
C HIS A 2 -34.53 -48.91 -7.54
N GLN A 3 -35.66 -48.21 -7.33
CA GLN A 3 -35.70 -46.98 -6.53
C GLN A 3 -35.20 -47.30 -5.11
N SER A 4 -33.99 -46.85 -4.74
CA SER A 4 -33.49 -46.95 -3.37
C SER A 4 -32.53 -45.82 -3.03
N ASP A 5 -32.96 -44.57 -3.26
CA ASP A 5 -32.28 -43.36 -2.77
C ASP A 5 -33.28 -42.42 -2.08
N LYS A 6 -34.17 -43.00 -1.28
CA LYS A 6 -35.00 -42.26 -0.33
C LYS A 6 -34.91 -42.97 1.00
N LEU A 7 -34.05 -42.45 1.87
CA LEU A 7 -34.14 -42.41 3.34
C LEU A 7 -32.75 -42.00 3.87
N LYS A 8 -32.36 -40.74 3.65
CA LYS A 8 -31.35 -40.11 4.51
C LYS A 8 -32.02 -39.90 5.86
N ASN A 9 -31.61 -40.73 6.82
CA ASN A 9 -31.99 -40.72 8.23
C ASN A 9 -32.19 -39.30 8.77
N SER A 10 -33.45 -38.91 8.99
CA SER A 10 -33.84 -37.69 9.71
C SER A 10 -33.52 -37.77 11.21
N TYR A 11 -33.08 -38.93 11.70
CA TYR A 11 -32.79 -39.18 13.12
C TYR A 11 -31.44 -38.61 13.59
N SER A 12 -30.51 -38.23 12.69
CA SER A 12 -29.20 -37.67 13.09
C SER A 12 -29.21 -36.15 13.30
N ALA A 13 -30.34 -35.48 13.04
CA ALA A 13 -30.48 -34.04 13.25
C ALA A 13 -30.99 -33.68 14.67
N PHE A 14 -31.34 -34.68 15.48
CA PHE A 14 -31.92 -34.47 16.82
C PHE A 14 -30.93 -34.60 17.97
N PHE A 15 -29.75 -35.17 17.74
CA PHE A 15 -28.71 -35.30 18.77
C PHE A 15 -27.43 -34.65 18.26
N ASP A 16 -27.08 -33.50 18.83
CA ASP A 16 -25.78 -32.83 18.62
C ASP A 16 -24.59 -33.66 19.17
N GLU A 17 -24.90 -34.67 19.98
CA GLU A 17 -23.92 -35.52 20.66
C GLU A 17 -23.81 -36.89 19.98
N SER A 18 -22.60 -37.24 19.54
CA SER A 18 -22.27 -38.55 18.96
C SER A 18 -21.14 -39.19 19.77
N VAL A 19 -21.28 -40.48 20.10
CA VAL A 19 -20.27 -41.25 20.86
C VAL A 19 -18.90 -41.23 20.17
N TYR A 20 -18.88 -41.10 18.83
CA TYR A 20 -17.65 -41.00 18.05
C TYR A 20 -16.95 -39.64 18.17
N ASN A 21 -17.64 -38.59 18.65
CA ASN A 21 -17.07 -37.26 18.89
C ASN A 21 -16.44 -37.12 20.29
N LEU A 22 -16.53 -38.14 21.16
CA LEU A 22 -16.01 -38.11 22.53
C LEU A 22 -14.48 -38.06 22.59
N ARG A 23 -13.79 -38.55 21.55
CA ARG A 23 -12.33 -38.47 21.45
C ARG A 23 -11.98 -37.43 20.39
N PRO A 24 -11.51 -36.22 20.78
CA PRO A 24 -11.18 -35.20 19.80
C PRO A 24 -10.07 -35.72 18.88
N ALA A 25 -10.25 -35.52 17.57
CA ALA A 25 -9.22 -35.84 16.60
C ALA A 25 -7.95 -35.05 16.95
N VAL A 26 -6.81 -35.74 17.02
CA VAL A 26 -5.52 -35.09 17.30
C VAL A 26 -5.24 -34.16 16.12
N ALA A 27 -5.38 -32.85 16.35
CA ALA A 27 -5.10 -31.86 15.32
C ALA A 27 -3.65 -32.00 14.86
N GLU A 28 -3.45 -32.23 13.57
CA GLU A 28 -2.12 -32.33 12.97
C GLU A 28 -1.36 -31.02 13.24
N ARG A 29 -0.23 -31.12 13.94
CA ARG A 29 0.63 -29.96 14.21
C ARG A 29 1.21 -29.48 12.88
N GLN A 30 0.70 -28.38 12.37
CA GLN A 30 1.26 -27.71 11.21
C GLN A 30 2.71 -27.30 11.50
N LEU A 31 3.66 -27.92 10.81
CA LEU A 31 5.08 -27.57 10.94
C LEU A 31 5.28 -26.15 10.41
N LYS A 32 5.87 -25.27 11.23
CA LYS A 32 6.19 -23.90 10.81
C LYS A 32 7.20 -23.97 9.65
N ALA A 33 6.92 -23.24 8.57
CA ALA A 33 7.84 -23.12 7.46
C ALA A 33 9.20 -22.57 7.92
N GLN A 34 10.29 -23.01 7.28
CA GLN A 34 11.63 -22.51 7.57
C GLN A 34 11.69 -20.99 7.39
N ARG A 35 12.35 -20.31 8.34
CA ARG A 35 12.53 -18.87 8.27
C ARG A 35 13.37 -18.51 7.05
N TYR A 36 12.91 -17.56 6.25
CA TYR A 36 13.65 -17.04 5.10
C TYR A 36 15.03 -16.52 5.51
N THR A 37 16.07 -16.98 4.82
CA THR A 37 17.43 -16.43 4.91
C THR A 37 17.82 -15.77 3.59
N SER A 38 18.38 -14.56 3.66
CA SER A 38 18.77 -13.81 2.47
C SER A 38 19.89 -14.50 1.68
N LYS A 39 19.74 -14.53 0.35
CA LYS A 39 20.70 -15.10 -0.61
C LYS A 39 22.08 -14.41 -0.57
N PHE A 40 22.15 -13.20 -0.02
CA PHE A 40 23.38 -12.39 0.00
C PHE A 40 24.18 -12.50 1.30
N THR A 41 23.69 -13.26 2.28
CA THR A 41 24.31 -13.40 3.60
C THR A 41 25.76 -13.91 3.52
N GLU A 42 26.00 -14.94 2.70
CA GLU A 42 27.35 -15.49 2.52
C GLU A 42 28.30 -14.51 1.80
N GLY A 43 27.80 -13.77 0.81
CA GLY A 43 28.58 -12.74 0.11
C GLY A 43 29.07 -11.65 1.06
N ILE A 44 28.19 -11.20 1.96
CA ILE A 44 28.53 -10.19 2.98
C ILE A 44 29.57 -10.74 3.97
N ARG A 45 29.40 -11.99 4.44
CA ARG A 45 30.39 -12.63 5.34
C ARG A 45 31.77 -12.76 4.70
N GLN A 46 31.82 -13.15 3.43
CA GLN A 46 33.09 -13.27 2.69
C GLN A 46 33.75 -11.91 2.47
N ALA A 47 32.98 -10.88 2.09
CA ALA A 47 33.49 -9.52 1.93
C ALA A 47 34.09 -8.97 3.24
N ALA A 48 33.39 -9.20 4.36
CA ALA A 48 33.85 -8.79 5.68
C ALA A 48 35.13 -9.52 6.15
N ARG A 49 35.35 -10.76 5.69
CA ARG A 49 36.58 -11.52 5.98
C ARG A 49 37.76 -11.08 5.10
N LYS A 50 37.53 -10.78 3.81
CA LYS A 50 38.58 -10.43 2.84
C LYS A 50 39.38 -9.17 3.21
N GLN A 51 38.80 -8.23 3.93
CA GLN A 51 39.49 -6.99 4.32
C GLN A 51 40.31 -7.08 5.62
N LYS A 52 40.35 -8.25 6.27
CA LYS A 52 41.04 -8.43 7.55
C LYS A 52 42.39 -9.13 7.34
N SER A 53 43.46 -8.33 7.19
CA SER A 53 44.82 -8.82 7.46
C SER A 53 45.02 -8.86 8.97
N THR A 54 45.60 -9.94 9.48
CA THR A 54 45.70 -10.20 10.92
C THR A 54 46.55 -9.18 11.70
N ARG A 55 47.32 -8.33 11.00
CA ARG A 55 48.38 -7.48 11.61
C ARG A 55 48.48 -6.05 11.05
N ASN A 56 47.41 -5.52 10.44
CA ASN A 56 47.47 -4.20 9.79
C ASN A 56 47.60 -3.01 10.76
N THR A 57 47.10 -3.12 11.98
CA THR A 57 46.98 -1.95 12.88
C THR A 57 48.14 -1.82 13.87
N LEU A 58 48.66 -2.92 14.42
CA LEU A 58 49.66 -2.89 15.50
C LEU A 58 50.88 -3.80 15.26
N GLY A 59 51.04 -4.36 14.06
CA GLY A 59 52.16 -5.25 13.74
C GLY A 59 52.16 -6.56 14.57
N VAL A 60 53.32 -7.24 14.64
CA VAL A 60 53.52 -8.41 15.52
C VAL A 60 54.08 -7.90 16.86
N PRO A 61 53.56 -8.32 18.02
CA PRO A 61 53.95 -7.78 19.33
C PRO A 61 55.43 -7.98 19.68
N ALA A 62 56.07 -9.02 19.15
CA ALA A 62 57.52 -9.22 19.23
C ALA A 62 58.02 -9.86 17.92
N VAL A 63 58.91 -9.17 17.21
CA VAL A 63 59.54 -9.70 16.00
C VAL A 63 60.77 -10.50 16.42
N ALA A 64 60.70 -11.83 16.36
CA ALA A 64 61.85 -12.68 16.61
C ALA A 64 62.97 -12.36 15.60
N ALA A 65 64.20 -12.20 16.09
CA ALA A 65 65.35 -12.00 15.22
C ALA A 65 65.44 -13.14 14.19
N PRO A 66 65.69 -12.85 12.90
CA PRO A 66 65.83 -13.88 11.91
C PRO A 66 66.99 -14.80 12.31
N LYS A 67 66.74 -16.11 12.32
CA LYS A 67 67.81 -17.09 12.51
C LYS A 67 68.84 -16.89 11.38
N PRO A 68 70.15 -17.02 11.65
CA PRO A 68 71.20 -16.79 10.65
C PRO A 68 71.05 -17.70 9.42
N ASP A 69 70.36 -18.83 9.56
CA ASP A 69 70.05 -19.78 8.49
C ASP A 69 68.96 -19.30 7.51
N ARG A 70 68.16 -18.29 7.89
CA ARG A 70 67.11 -17.66 7.06
C ARG A 70 67.55 -16.32 6.47
N TYR A 71 68.81 -16.24 6.04
CA TYR A 71 69.32 -15.08 5.31
C TYR A 71 68.74 -15.02 3.88
N LEU A 72 68.73 -13.81 3.30
CA LEU A 72 68.23 -13.59 1.94
C LEU A 72 69.11 -14.30 0.90
N LYS A 73 68.60 -15.37 0.29
CA LYS A 73 69.31 -16.09 -0.79
C LYS A 73 69.17 -15.35 -2.11
N ARG A 74 70.18 -15.47 -2.98
CA ARG A 74 70.16 -14.91 -4.34
C ARG A 74 68.91 -15.42 -5.08
N HIS A 75 68.09 -14.49 -5.58
CA HIS A 75 66.82 -14.75 -6.29
C HIS A 75 65.63 -15.24 -5.45
N ALA A 76 65.72 -15.26 -4.10
CA ALA A 76 64.61 -15.69 -3.23
C ALA A 76 63.32 -14.86 -3.40
N ASN A 77 63.45 -13.56 -3.69
CA ASN A 77 62.32 -12.64 -3.83
C ASN A 77 61.90 -12.41 -5.29
N LYS A 78 62.48 -13.14 -6.26
CA LYS A 78 62.05 -13.04 -7.66
C LYS A 78 60.76 -13.85 -7.82
N LYS A 79 59.68 -13.18 -8.24
CA LYS A 79 58.48 -13.86 -8.69
C LYS A 79 58.86 -14.77 -9.87
N PRO A 80 58.49 -16.05 -9.88
CA PRO A 80 58.75 -16.90 -11.03
C PRO A 80 58.05 -16.28 -12.24
N MET A 81 58.81 -15.99 -13.29
CA MET A 81 58.23 -15.54 -14.54
C MET A 81 57.47 -16.73 -15.11
N HIS A 82 56.15 -16.64 -15.15
CA HIS A 82 55.34 -17.69 -15.77
C HIS A 82 55.79 -17.82 -17.23
N VAL A 83 56.26 -19.00 -17.61
CA VAL A 83 56.55 -19.31 -19.01
C VAL A 83 55.27 -19.02 -19.78
N ARG A 84 55.35 -18.19 -20.82
CA ARG A 84 54.22 -17.84 -21.68
C ARG A 84 53.67 -19.14 -22.25
N ARG A 85 52.59 -19.66 -21.68
CA ARG A 85 51.83 -20.75 -22.28
C ARG A 85 51.27 -20.19 -23.58
N GLU A 86 51.56 -20.86 -24.69
CA GLU A 86 50.80 -20.63 -25.92
C GLU A 86 49.34 -20.85 -25.57
N CYS A 87 48.53 -19.79 -25.67
CA CYS A 87 47.11 -19.85 -25.46
C CYS A 87 46.51 -20.77 -26.52
N THR A 88 46.44 -22.07 -26.26
CA THR A 88 45.47 -22.93 -26.92
C THR A 88 44.12 -22.47 -26.40
N VAL A 89 43.38 -21.79 -27.27
CA VAL A 89 42.08 -21.22 -26.97
C VAL A 89 41.08 -22.36 -26.81
N SER A 90 41.11 -23.05 -25.67
CA SER A 90 39.98 -23.88 -25.26
C SER A 90 38.91 -22.93 -24.72
N SER A 91 38.05 -22.52 -25.65
CA SER A 91 36.86 -21.70 -25.45
C SER A 91 36.18 -21.98 -24.12
N THR A 92 36.34 -21.05 -23.19
CA THR A 92 35.31 -20.74 -22.20
C THR A 92 35.32 -19.23 -22.06
N GLU A 93 34.15 -18.64 -22.32
CA GLU A 93 33.88 -17.20 -22.23
C GLU A 93 34.39 -16.34 -23.40
N GLY A 94 33.74 -16.54 -24.55
CA GLY A 94 32.95 -15.46 -25.13
C GLY A 94 33.66 -14.20 -25.62
N TRP A 95 34.82 -14.31 -26.27
CA TRP A 95 35.26 -13.26 -27.19
C TRP A 95 34.95 -13.67 -28.62
N SER A 96 33.74 -13.32 -29.09
CA SER A 96 33.41 -13.43 -30.52
C SER A 96 34.29 -12.43 -31.27
N SER A 97 35.42 -12.92 -31.76
CA SER A 97 36.18 -12.23 -32.79
C SER A 97 35.31 -12.27 -34.04
N LYS A 98 34.49 -11.24 -34.25
CA LYS A 98 33.91 -10.96 -35.57
C LYS A 98 35.07 -10.57 -36.47
N ALA A 99 35.83 -11.55 -36.91
CA ALA A 99 36.74 -11.41 -38.04
C ALA A 99 35.86 -11.01 -39.21
N ARG A 100 35.85 -9.72 -39.56
CA ARG A 100 35.21 -9.26 -40.79
C ARG A 100 35.82 -10.07 -41.91
N GLN A 101 34.98 -10.82 -42.62
CA GLN A 101 35.32 -11.45 -43.88
C GLN A 101 35.99 -10.37 -44.74
N ARG A 102 37.27 -10.55 -45.06
CA ARG A 102 37.99 -9.63 -45.93
C ARG A 102 37.38 -9.83 -47.32
N CYS A 103 36.53 -8.90 -47.77
CA CYS A 103 35.96 -8.96 -49.11
C CYS A 103 37.12 -8.98 -50.12
N SER A 104 37.28 -10.10 -50.81
CA SER A 104 38.15 -10.23 -51.97
C SER A 104 37.42 -9.66 -53.19
N THR A 105 37.15 -8.37 -53.18
CA THR A 105 36.70 -7.64 -54.35
C THR A 105 37.34 -6.27 -54.29
N SER A 106 38.14 -6.00 -55.32
CA SER A 106 38.73 -4.70 -55.60
C SER A 106 37.63 -3.65 -55.65
N THR A 107 37.43 -2.97 -54.55
CA THR A 107 36.79 -1.66 -54.52
C THR A 107 37.54 -0.91 -53.45
N VAL A 108 38.65 -0.30 -53.88
CA VAL A 108 39.28 0.78 -53.13
C VAL A 108 38.12 1.70 -52.73
N PRO A 109 37.90 2.01 -51.45
CA PRO A 109 36.90 3.01 -51.12
C PRO A 109 37.29 4.22 -51.95
N MET A 110 36.37 4.71 -52.79
CA MET A 110 36.56 5.93 -53.54
C MET A 110 37.02 6.98 -52.54
N CYS A 111 38.33 7.20 -52.46
CA CYS A 111 38.90 8.26 -51.66
C CYS A 111 38.25 9.50 -52.27
N ASN A 112 37.43 10.17 -51.46
CA ASN A 112 36.61 11.29 -51.88
C ASN A 112 37.46 12.17 -52.80
N PRO A 113 37.14 12.35 -54.10
CA PRO A 113 38.06 12.98 -55.05
C PRO A 113 38.45 14.42 -54.65
N HIS A 114 37.69 15.02 -53.75
CA HIS A 114 38.00 16.30 -53.08
C HIS A 114 39.24 16.27 -52.16
N ALA A 115 39.75 15.11 -51.76
CA ALA A 115 40.91 14.99 -50.87
C ALA A 115 42.26 15.02 -51.63
N VAL A 116 42.25 14.89 -52.96
CA VAL A 116 43.48 14.79 -53.77
C VAL A 116 44.00 16.17 -54.22
N ASN A 117 43.14 17.20 -54.24
CA ASN A 117 43.46 18.57 -54.66
C ASN A 117 43.02 19.62 -53.62
N GLN A 118 43.34 19.40 -52.34
CA GLN A 118 42.98 20.34 -51.29
C GLN A 118 44.21 21.07 -50.76
N ASP A 119 44.21 22.41 -50.84
CA ASP A 119 45.26 23.25 -50.25
C ASP A 119 45.21 23.13 -48.72
N TRP A 120 46.03 22.24 -48.15
CA TRP A 120 46.11 22.04 -46.70
C TRP A 120 46.42 23.33 -45.93
N GLY A 121 47.17 24.27 -46.52
CA GLY A 121 47.46 25.56 -45.90
C GLY A 121 46.24 26.45 -45.69
N LYS A 122 45.37 26.58 -46.69
CA LYS A 122 44.12 27.36 -46.59
C LYS A 122 43.15 26.71 -45.62
N ARG A 123 43.02 25.38 -45.72
CA ARG A 123 42.19 24.58 -44.81
C ARG A 123 42.66 24.70 -43.35
N ASN A 124 43.97 24.63 -43.10
CA ASN A 124 44.51 24.78 -41.74
C ASN A 124 44.25 26.20 -41.19
N LEU A 125 44.32 27.23 -42.03
CA LEU A 125 44.03 28.62 -41.61
C LEU A 125 42.55 28.81 -41.27
N GLU A 126 41.64 28.21 -42.05
CA GLU A 126 40.21 28.17 -41.76
C GLU A 126 39.91 27.37 -40.48
N GLU A 127 40.55 26.21 -40.32
CA GLU A 127 40.42 25.38 -39.11
C GLU A 127 40.95 26.12 -37.88
N LEU A 128 42.09 26.82 -37.98
CA LEU A 128 42.62 27.68 -36.91
C LEU A 128 41.69 28.84 -36.55
N GLY A 129 41.04 29.47 -37.54
CA GLY A 129 40.02 30.49 -37.30
C GLY A 129 38.75 29.96 -36.64
N GLN A 130 38.43 28.68 -36.84
CA GLN A 130 37.28 28.00 -36.24
C GLN A 130 37.58 27.39 -34.86
N ILE A 131 38.85 27.18 -34.52
CA ILE A 131 39.25 26.67 -33.20
C ILE A 131 38.97 27.72 -32.13
N LYS A 132 37.96 27.44 -31.30
CA LYS A 132 37.69 28.24 -30.09
C LYS A 132 38.68 27.83 -28.98
N PRO A 133 39.29 28.79 -28.27
CA PRO A 133 40.16 28.47 -27.15
C PRO A 133 39.36 27.75 -26.06
N LYS A 134 40.01 26.82 -25.37
CA LYS A 134 39.40 26.13 -24.23
C LYS A 134 39.22 27.11 -23.08
N GLU A 135 38.01 27.24 -22.58
CA GLU A 135 37.74 28.06 -21.40
C GLU A 135 38.54 27.56 -20.19
N PRO A 136 39.23 28.45 -19.46
CA PRO A 136 40.00 28.06 -18.29
C PRO A 136 39.08 27.56 -17.17
N SER A 137 39.39 26.40 -16.61
CA SER A 137 38.64 25.87 -15.48
C SER A 137 39.02 26.61 -14.19
N MET A 138 38.04 27.15 -13.46
CA MET A 138 38.25 27.66 -12.10
C MET A 138 38.76 26.53 -11.18
N ARG A 139 39.95 26.70 -10.61
CA ARG A 139 40.60 25.77 -9.67
C ARG A 139 41.13 26.52 -8.47
N ASN A 140 41.17 25.86 -7.33
CA ASN A 140 41.83 26.41 -6.15
C ASN A 140 43.36 26.28 -6.27
N VAL A 141 44.07 27.22 -5.65
CA VAL A 141 45.53 27.17 -5.51
C VAL A 141 45.85 26.68 -4.10
N VAL A 142 46.49 25.51 -4.00
CA VAL A 142 46.74 24.83 -2.72
C VAL A 142 48.11 25.20 -2.14
N SER A 143 49.07 25.59 -2.97
CA SER A 143 50.44 25.89 -2.54
C SER A 143 50.85 27.32 -2.92
N ARG A 144 51.69 27.94 -2.09
CA ARG A 144 52.36 29.23 -2.34
C ARG A 144 53.14 29.29 -3.67
N TYR A 145 53.49 28.13 -4.22
CA TYR A 145 54.18 27.97 -5.51
C TYR A 145 53.21 27.73 -6.69
N GLY A 146 51.91 27.95 -6.52
CA GLY A 146 50.93 27.86 -7.62
C GLY A 146 50.44 26.45 -7.94
N ARG A 147 50.55 25.48 -7.01
CA ARG A 147 50.00 24.13 -7.23
C ARG A 147 48.48 24.19 -7.32
N LEU A 148 47.94 23.85 -8.49
CA LEU A 148 46.51 23.74 -8.74
C LEU A 148 45.93 22.52 -8.01
N GLY A 149 44.86 22.73 -7.27
CA GLY A 149 44.08 21.67 -6.64
C GLY A 149 42.85 21.28 -7.47
N GLU A 150 41.81 20.86 -6.77
CA GLU A 150 40.54 20.43 -7.35
C GLU A 150 39.79 21.59 -8.05
N LYS A 151 38.86 21.23 -8.94
CA LYS A 151 37.98 22.22 -9.58
C LYS A 151 37.10 22.87 -8.52
N MET A 152 36.97 24.18 -8.55
CA MET A 152 36.15 24.96 -7.60
C MET A 152 34.74 24.39 -7.35
N PRO A 153 33.93 23.97 -8.35
CA PRO A 153 32.59 23.42 -8.10
C PRO A 153 32.58 22.08 -7.35
N LEU A 154 33.69 21.33 -7.33
CA LEU A 154 33.81 20.09 -6.57
C LEU A 154 34.33 20.32 -5.15
N SER A 155 35.17 21.35 -4.98
CA SER A 155 35.85 21.65 -3.71
C SER A 155 34.94 22.14 -2.56
N GLY A 156 33.63 22.31 -2.81
CA GLY A 156 32.68 22.84 -1.82
C GLY A 156 32.84 24.33 -1.51
N LEU A 157 33.85 25.00 -2.07
CA LEU A 157 34.10 26.43 -1.88
C LEU A 157 33.05 27.34 -2.55
N MET A 158 32.40 26.85 -3.61
CA MET A 158 31.31 27.55 -4.29
C MET A 158 29.96 26.95 -3.92
N SER A 159 28.98 27.81 -3.60
CA SER A 159 27.60 27.41 -3.35
C SER A 159 26.81 27.25 -4.66
N HIS A 160 27.14 26.25 -5.48
CA HIS A 160 26.44 26.02 -6.76
C HIS A 160 25.04 25.42 -6.61
N TYR A 161 24.74 24.80 -5.46
CA TYR A 161 23.44 24.17 -5.22
C TYR A 161 22.30 25.17 -4.98
N VAL A 162 22.62 26.39 -4.49
CA VAL A 162 21.64 27.46 -4.24
C VAL A 162 21.12 28.04 -5.57
N TRP A 163 21.98 28.13 -6.58
CA TRP A 163 21.61 28.62 -7.91
C TRP A 163 21.07 27.51 -8.83
N LYS A 164 20.80 26.32 -8.30
CA LYS A 164 20.21 25.23 -9.07
C LYS A 164 18.78 25.60 -9.45
N LYS A 165 18.39 25.35 -10.70
CA LYS A 165 17.00 25.49 -11.15
C LYS A 165 16.08 24.62 -10.26
N GLY A 166 15.01 25.22 -9.76
CA GLY A 166 14.07 24.56 -8.84
C GLY A 166 14.56 24.43 -7.41
N TYR A 167 15.58 25.19 -7.00
CA TYR A 167 15.92 25.33 -5.58
C TYR A 167 14.72 25.93 -4.83
N GLY A 168 14.31 25.30 -3.73
CA GLY A 168 13.12 25.67 -2.97
C GLY A 168 11.79 25.17 -3.55
N GLU A 169 11.76 24.67 -4.79
CA GLU A 169 10.55 24.08 -5.36
C GLU A 169 10.33 22.65 -4.87
N CYS A 170 9.06 22.31 -4.62
CA CYS A 170 8.68 20.94 -4.28
C CYS A 170 8.78 20.04 -5.52
N PRO A 171 9.60 18.96 -5.49
CA PRO A 171 9.76 18.06 -6.62
C PRO A 171 8.43 17.48 -7.13
N LYS A 172 8.30 17.38 -8.46
CA LYS A 172 7.07 16.91 -9.12
C LYS A 172 6.57 15.56 -8.61
N TYR A 173 7.48 14.64 -8.26
CA TYR A 173 7.10 13.32 -7.75
C TYR A 173 6.40 13.41 -6.39
N ILE A 174 6.85 14.30 -5.48
CA ILE A 174 6.21 14.51 -4.18
C ILE A 174 4.80 15.06 -4.37
N GLN A 175 4.63 16.01 -5.30
CA GLN A 175 3.30 16.55 -5.62
C GLN A 175 2.35 15.46 -6.14
N ARG A 176 2.83 14.54 -6.97
CA ARG A 176 2.04 13.39 -7.46
C ARG A 176 1.59 12.50 -6.30
N TYR A 177 2.49 12.14 -5.39
CA TYR A 177 2.16 11.33 -4.21
C TYR A 177 1.13 12.00 -3.31
N LYS A 178 1.26 13.31 -3.06
CA LYS A 178 0.26 14.06 -2.26
C LYS A 178 -1.12 14.01 -2.90
N LYS A 179 -1.21 14.27 -4.21
CA LYS A 179 -2.49 14.19 -4.95
C LYS A 179 -3.10 12.79 -4.89
N GLN A 180 -2.30 11.76 -5.09
CA GLN A 180 -2.75 10.37 -5.02
C GLN A 180 -3.26 10.00 -3.63
N SER A 181 -2.55 10.41 -2.57
CA SER A 181 -2.96 10.16 -1.19
C SER A 181 -4.30 10.84 -0.85
N ILE A 182 -4.48 12.09 -1.26
CA ILE A 182 -5.74 12.82 -1.08
C ILE A 182 -6.89 12.12 -1.82
N ALA A 183 -6.68 11.74 -3.09
CA ALA A 183 -7.69 11.04 -3.87
C ALA A 183 -8.08 9.68 -3.26
N GLN A 184 -7.10 8.90 -2.81
CA GLN A 184 -7.33 7.63 -2.12
C GLN A 184 -8.12 7.83 -0.82
N HIS A 185 -7.77 8.84 -0.04
CA HIS A 185 -8.49 9.16 1.20
C HIS A 185 -9.94 9.56 0.93
N GLN A 186 -10.18 10.43 -0.05
CA GLN A 186 -11.53 10.84 -0.45
C GLN A 186 -12.36 9.65 -0.93
N HIS A 187 -11.78 8.78 -1.75
CA HIS A 187 -12.45 7.56 -2.22
C HIS A 187 -12.81 6.63 -1.07
N SER A 188 -11.87 6.39 -0.14
CA SER A 188 -12.11 5.57 1.06
C SER A 188 -13.22 6.14 1.95
N LEU A 189 -13.22 7.46 2.17
CA LEU A 189 -14.28 8.14 2.92
C LEU A 189 -15.65 8.04 2.22
N ALA A 190 -15.69 8.20 0.89
CA ALA A 190 -16.91 8.06 0.13
C ALA A 190 -17.47 6.64 0.21
N ALA A 191 -16.63 5.62 0.02
CA ALA A 191 -17.01 4.21 0.17
C ALA A 191 -17.54 3.91 1.58
N ARG A 192 -16.88 4.43 2.63
CA ARG A 192 -17.35 4.25 4.01
C ARG A 192 -18.71 4.90 4.25
N LYS A 193 -18.94 6.11 3.73
CA LYS A 193 -20.23 6.79 3.82
C LYS A 193 -21.33 6.07 3.04
N ALA A 194 -21.02 5.53 1.87
CA ALA A 194 -21.95 4.74 1.08
C ALA A 194 -22.35 3.46 1.83
N ALA A 195 -21.38 2.68 2.31
CA ALA A 195 -21.62 1.48 3.11
C ALA A 195 -22.43 1.80 4.38
N GLN A 196 -22.15 2.92 5.05
CA GLN A 196 -22.93 3.35 6.21
C GLN A 196 -24.38 3.69 5.83
N LYS A 197 -24.61 4.39 4.72
CA LYS A 197 -25.96 4.69 4.23
C LYS A 197 -26.71 3.42 3.85
N GLU A 198 -26.06 2.47 3.20
CA GLU A 198 -26.65 1.16 2.85
C GLU A 198 -27.02 0.37 4.10
N ALA A 199 -26.12 0.30 5.09
CA ALA A 199 -26.40 -0.35 6.37
C ALA A 199 -27.56 0.31 7.12
N LEU A 200 -27.62 1.65 7.12
CA LEU A 200 -28.75 2.39 7.70
C LEU A 200 -30.04 2.17 6.90
N GLY A 201 -30.01 2.16 5.57
CA GLY A 201 -31.19 1.89 4.73
C GLY A 201 -31.70 0.44 4.82
N ALA A 202 -30.81 -0.51 5.14
CA ALA A 202 -31.19 -1.88 5.44
C ALA A 202 -31.95 -2.00 6.77
N GLN A 203 -31.54 -1.23 7.79
CA GLN A 203 -32.14 -1.27 9.13
C GLN A 203 -33.33 -0.34 9.31
N TYR A 204 -33.39 0.76 8.56
CA TYR A 204 -34.34 1.83 8.77
C TYR A 204 -35.05 2.22 7.47
N GLN A 205 -36.35 2.51 7.57
CA GLN A 205 -37.22 2.92 6.49
C GLN A 205 -37.82 4.29 6.79
N CYS A 206 -37.74 5.20 5.83
CA CYS A 206 -38.46 6.47 5.91
C CYS A 206 -39.94 6.23 5.61
N ILE A 207 -40.83 6.79 6.43
CA ILE A 207 -42.28 6.77 6.17
C ILE A 207 -42.57 7.67 4.97
N SER A 208 -43.42 7.20 4.05
CA SER A 208 -43.87 8.04 2.94
C SER A 208 -44.79 9.18 3.42
N PRO A 209 -44.93 10.29 2.68
CA PRO A 209 -45.81 11.39 3.08
C PRO A 209 -47.27 10.96 3.27
N HIS A 210 -47.74 10.00 2.47
CA HIS A 210 -49.08 9.45 2.54
C HIS A 210 -49.28 8.60 3.80
N GLU A 211 -48.39 7.64 4.07
CA GLU A 211 -48.43 6.84 5.30
C GLU A 211 -48.34 7.74 6.54
N ARG A 212 -47.55 8.83 6.48
CA ARG A 212 -47.48 9.82 7.56
C ARG A 212 -48.82 10.49 7.82
N GLN A 213 -49.55 10.87 6.76
CA GLN A 213 -50.89 11.45 6.91
C GLN A 213 -51.85 10.43 7.50
N GLN A 214 -51.85 9.19 7.01
CA GLN A 214 -52.67 8.11 7.57
C GLN A 214 -52.42 7.89 9.07
N VAL A 215 -51.15 7.82 9.48
CA VAL A 215 -50.79 7.69 10.91
C VAL A 215 -51.32 8.88 11.71
N LEU A 216 -51.17 10.09 11.20
CA LEU A 216 -51.62 11.31 11.87
C LEU A 216 -53.14 11.36 12.00
N ASP A 217 -53.88 10.97 10.96
CA ASP A 217 -55.34 10.92 10.96
C ASP A 217 -55.85 9.84 11.92
N ASN A 218 -55.22 8.66 11.94
CA ASN A 218 -55.53 7.60 12.89
C ASN A 218 -55.30 8.05 14.34
N LEU A 219 -54.18 8.74 14.62
CA LEU A 219 -53.90 9.27 15.96
C LEU A 219 -54.92 10.33 16.40
N LYS A 220 -55.34 11.21 15.49
CA LYS A 220 -56.38 12.20 15.78
C LYS A 220 -57.72 11.53 16.07
N HIS A 221 -58.11 10.54 15.26
CA HIS A 221 -59.34 9.79 15.47
C HIS A 221 -59.34 9.10 16.84
N LEU A 222 -58.26 8.39 17.18
CA LEU A 222 -58.10 7.74 18.48
C LEU A 222 -58.15 8.74 19.65
N ARG A 223 -57.53 9.90 19.49
CA ARG A 223 -57.59 10.99 20.47
C ARG A 223 -59.03 11.46 20.67
N ASP A 224 -59.75 11.72 19.59
CA ASP A 224 -61.11 12.25 19.64
C ASP A 224 -62.09 11.21 20.22
N ASP A 225 -61.93 9.92 19.90
CA ASP A 225 -62.68 8.82 20.52
C ASP A 225 -62.42 8.72 22.03
N THR A 226 -61.15 8.84 22.44
CA THR A 226 -60.76 8.79 23.85
C THR A 226 -61.27 10.00 24.61
N MET A 227 -61.23 11.18 23.98
CA MET A 227 -61.80 12.41 24.52
C MET A 227 -63.32 12.28 24.68
N HIS A 228 -64.02 11.72 23.69
CA HIS A 228 -65.44 11.47 23.79
C HIS A 228 -65.78 10.58 25.00
N LYS A 229 -65.04 9.48 25.21
CA LYS A 229 -65.20 8.63 26.40
C LYS A 229 -64.93 9.37 27.70
N PHE A 230 -63.89 10.21 27.74
CA PHE A 230 -63.57 11.04 28.89
C PHE A 230 -64.69 12.03 29.23
N LEU A 231 -65.31 12.64 28.22
CA LEU A 231 -66.42 13.57 28.39
C LEU A 231 -67.73 12.89 28.83
N LEU A 232 -67.95 11.63 28.44
CA LEU A 232 -69.09 10.84 28.90
C LEU A 232 -68.97 10.41 30.37
N GLN A 233 -67.77 10.51 30.96
CA GLN A 233 -67.56 10.09 32.32
C GLN A 233 -68.31 10.99 33.31
N THR A 234 -68.94 10.38 34.31
CA THR A 234 -69.69 11.13 35.34
C THR A 234 -68.77 12.04 36.13
N PHE A 235 -69.20 13.29 36.38
CA PHE A 235 -68.44 14.27 37.17
C PHE A 235 -68.07 13.77 38.58
N ALA A 236 -68.94 12.98 39.20
CA ALA A 236 -68.68 12.37 40.50
C ALA A 236 -67.78 11.13 40.36
N LEU A 237 -66.57 11.23 40.93
CA LEU A 237 -65.55 10.17 40.95
C LEU A 237 -65.56 9.42 42.30
N ASP A 238 -66.74 8.94 42.71
CA ASP A 238 -66.96 8.40 44.06
C ASP A 238 -66.33 7.01 44.29
N ASN A 239 -65.95 6.32 43.22
CA ASN A 239 -65.38 4.97 43.27
C ASN A 239 -63.94 4.96 42.77
N GLN A 240 -63.07 4.17 43.42
CA GLN A 240 -61.68 3.96 43.01
C GLN A 240 -61.56 3.51 41.55
N THR A 241 -62.50 2.70 41.05
CA THR A 241 -62.49 2.28 39.63
C THR A 241 -62.68 3.48 38.70
N LYS A 242 -63.68 4.33 38.97
CA LYS A 242 -63.92 5.55 38.18
C LYS A 242 -62.71 6.50 38.20
N LEU A 243 -62.06 6.64 39.36
CA LEU A 243 -60.84 7.44 39.48
C LEU A 243 -59.67 6.85 38.67
N ARG A 244 -59.50 5.52 38.68
CA ARG A 244 -58.47 4.86 37.88
C ARG A 244 -58.75 5.04 36.39
N ASP A 245 -59.99 4.85 35.96
CA ASP A 245 -60.39 5.01 34.57
C ASP A 245 -60.17 6.44 34.07
N SER A 246 -60.47 7.46 34.89
CA SER A 246 -60.23 8.86 34.51
C SER A 246 -58.74 9.17 34.35
N VAL A 247 -57.90 8.64 35.27
CA VAL A 247 -56.44 8.78 35.17
C VAL A 247 -55.91 8.06 33.92
N LEU A 248 -56.41 6.86 33.62
CA LEU A 248 -56.02 6.12 32.40
C LEU A 248 -56.38 6.90 31.14
N LEU A 249 -57.60 7.43 31.04
CA LEU A 249 -58.04 8.24 29.90
C LEU A 249 -57.20 9.52 29.75
N ASP A 250 -56.93 10.24 30.85
CA ASP A 250 -56.08 11.45 30.83
C ASP A 250 -54.63 11.13 30.40
N THR A 251 -54.06 10.03 30.91
CA THR A 251 -52.71 9.60 30.47
C THR A 251 -52.67 9.19 29.00
N ALA A 252 -53.70 8.51 28.51
CA ALA A 252 -53.82 8.14 27.10
C ALA A 252 -53.96 9.38 26.20
N LEU A 253 -54.76 10.37 26.60
CA LEU A 253 -54.90 11.64 25.89
C LEU A 253 -53.56 12.38 25.77
N LYS A 254 -52.83 12.51 26.88
CA LYS A 254 -51.49 13.11 26.89
C LYS A 254 -50.51 12.38 25.97
N GLU A 255 -50.60 11.05 25.91
CA GLU A 255 -49.76 10.25 25.02
C GLU A 255 -50.10 10.51 23.55
N PHE A 256 -51.38 10.53 23.18
CA PHE A 256 -51.79 10.85 21.81
C PHE A 256 -51.38 12.27 21.39
N GLU A 257 -51.55 13.26 22.28
CA GLU A 257 -51.09 14.63 22.02
C GLU A 257 -49.58 14.70 21.78
N ARG A 258 -48.79 14.01 22.61
CA ARG A 258 -47.34 13.90 22.43
C ARG A 258 -46.98 13.25 21.09
N GLN A 259 -47.64 12.16 20.73
CA GLN A 259 -47.38 11.45 19.47
C GLN A 259 -47.75 12.31 18.24
N ILE A 260 -48.91 12.95 18.26
CA ILE A 260 -49.35 13.87 17.20
C ILE A 260 -48.34 15.00 17.03
N ASP A 261 -47.88 15.59 18.13
CA ASP A 261 -46.91 16.68 18.13
C ASP A 261 -45.55 16.25 17.55
N ILE A 262 -45.04 15.06 17.92
CA ILE A 262 -43.82 14.48 17.34
C ILE A 262 -43.95 14.31 15.82
N VAL A 263 -45.07 13.72 15.35
CA VAL A 263 -45.30 13.46 13.93
C VAL A 263 -45.50 14.75 13.13
N GLN A 264 -46.11 15.78 13.73
CA GLN A 264 -46.32 17.08 13.10
C GLN A 264 -45.01 17.87 13.00
N ARG A 265 -44.21 17.92 14.07
CA ARG A 265 -42.92 18.64 14.13
C ARG A 265 -41.91 18.08 13.13
N HIS A 266 -41.87 16.76 12.96
CA HIS A 266 -40.87 16.11 12.10
C HIS A 266 -41.44 15.74 10.73
N LYS A 267 -40.93 16.39 9.67
CA LYS A 267 -41.32 16.11 8.28
C LYS A 267 -40.82 14.76 7.78
N VAL A 268 -39.64 14.33 8.23
CA VAL A 268 -39.02 13.05 7.86
C VAL A 268 -38.94 12.20 9.11
N ILE A 269 -39.63 11.06 9.08
CA ILE A 269 -39.68 10.10 10.17
C ILE A 269 -39.04 8.80 9.68
N VAL A 270 -38.10 8.29 10.46
CA VAL A 270 -37.33 7.09 10.13
C VAL A 270 -37.68 6.02 11.15
N VAL A 271 -38.22 4.91 10.66
CA VAL A 271 -38.68 3.78 11.48
C VAL A 271 -37.74 2.61 11.28
N LYS A 272 -37.39 1.91 12.36
CA LYS A 272 -36.59 0.68 12.26
C LYS A 272 -37.44 -0.41 11.61
N LYS A 273 -36.93 -1.08 10.58
CA LYS A 273 -37.56 -2.27 10.01
C LYS A 273 -37.54 -3.37 11.07
N CYS A 274 -38.69 -3.66 11.67
CA CYS A 274 -38.89 -4.87 12.42
C CYS A 274 -39.03 -6.00 11.40
N ASN A 275 -38.21 -7.05 11.48
CA ASN A 275 -38.40 -8.26 10.69
C ASN A 275 -39.65 -8.97 11.24
N THR A 276 -40.84 -8.49 10.88
CA THR A 276 -42.06 -9.28 11.03
C THR A 276 -41.94 -10.41 10.03
N GLY A 277 -41.62 -11.61 10.51
CA GLY A 277 -41.77 -12.82 9.71
C GLY A 277 -43.21 -12.91 9.20
N PRO A 278 -43.46 -13.59 8.07
CA PRO A 278 -44.77 -13.61 7.41
C PRO A 278 -45.89 -14.36 8.17
N ASN A 279 -45.82 -14.51 9.51
CA ASN A 279 -46.75 -15.37 10.26
C ASN A 279 -47.65 -14.66 11.28
N ASP A 280 -47.50 -13.35 11.55
CA ASP A 280 -48.24 -12.72 12.67
C ASP A 280 -49.46 -11.90 12.22
N SER A 281 -49.82 -11.92 10.93
CA SER A 281 -50.96 -11.17 10.39
C SER A 281 -52.28 -11.95 10.28
N GLU A 282 -52.36 -13.20 10.74
CA GLU A 282 -53.62 -13.99 10.69
C GLU A 282 -54.28 -14.30 12.05
N GLU A 283 -53.70 -13.91 13.20
CA GLU A 283 -54.27 -14.31 14.51
C GLU A 283 -55.12 -13.25 15.23
N ASN A 284 -55.56 -12.19 14.54
CA ASN A 284 -56.56 -11.26 15.08
C ASN A 284 -57.88 -11.34 14.29
N GLN A 285 -58.45 -12.54 14.23
CA GLN A 285 -59.90 -12.71 14.12
C GLN A 285 -60.36 -13.52 15.32
N LEU A 286 -61.42 -13.03 15.97
CA LEU A 286 -62.23 -13.69 17.00
C LEU A 286 -61.73 -13.56 18.45
N ILE A 287 -62.12 -12.45 19.09
CA ILE A 287 -62.62 -12.52 20.47
C ILE A 287 -64.09 -12.11 20.44
N PRO A 288 -65.04 -13.05 20.61
CA PRO A 288 -66.40 -12.73 21.00
C PRO A 288 -66.50 -12.74 22.53
N THR A 289 -66.87 -11.60 23.12
CA THR A 289 -67.87 -11.38 24.20
C THR A 289 -67.64 -10.03 24.89
#